data_AF-A0A0G0WAX2-F1
#
_entry.id   AF-A0A0G0WAX2-F1
#
_cell.length_a   1.000
_cell.length_b   1.000
_cell.length_c   1.000
_cell.angle_alpha   90.00
_cell.angle_beta   90.00
_cell.angle_gamma   90.00
#
_symmetry.space_group_name_H-M   'P 1'
#
loop_
_entity.id
_entity.type
_entity.pdbx_description
1 polymer ?
#
loop_
_entity_poly.entity_id
_entity_poly.type
_entity_poly.pdbx_seq_one_letter_code
_entity_poly.pdbx_strand_id
1 'polypeptide(L)'
;MDTPDLVSDVEGFDWDEGNKEKNWIKHGVHWKESEEIFNDEPVYFLDQKHSVDEKRIRVHGTTSKGRLLAMIFTVRQQRVRVISVRDQNKKERVRYKAYINSLKDNHEKTKKT
;
A
#
# COMPACT_ATOMS: atom_id res chain seq x y z
N MET A 1 -2.96 6.42 -17.65
CA MET A 1 -2.00 6.25 -16.53
C MET A 1 -2.71 5.48 -15.45
N ASP A 2 -2.49 4.17 -15.50
CA ASP A 2 -3.02 3.25 -14.50
C ASP A 2 -2.25 3.41 -13.19
N THR A 3 -2.77 2.87 -12.08
CA THR A 3 -2.10 2.93 -10.78
C THR A 3 -0.69 2.34 -10.75
N PRO A 4 -0.34 1.29 -11.53
CA PRO A 4 1.03 0.76 -11.60
C PRO A 4 2.04 1.76 -12.19
N ASP A 5 1.65 2.54 -13.19
CA ASP A 5 2.54 3.54 -13.84
C ASP A 5 2.97 4.65 -12.88
N LEU A 6 2.20 4.88 -11.80
CA LEU A 6 2.49 5.95 -10.84
C LEU A 6 3.53 5.54 -9.79
N VAL A 7 3.80 4.24 -9.68
CA VAL A 7 4.72 3.67 -8.70
C VAL A 7 5.90 2.95 -9.36
N SER A 8 5.92 2.82 -10.70
CA SER A 8 6.99 2.15 -11.43
C SER A 8 8.34 2.85 -11.32
N ASP A 9 8.33 4.17 -11.21
CA ASP A 9 9.54 5.01 -11.23
C ASP A 9 9.91 5.53 -9.83
N VAL A 10 9.41 4.87 -8.77
CA VAL A 10 9.73 5.25 -7.39
C VAL A 10 11.11 4.71 -7.01
N GLU A 11 11.97 5.59 -6.51
CA GLU A 11 13.35 5.30 -6.11
C GLU A 11 13.51 5.13 -4.59
N GLY A 12 12.46 5.43 -3.80
CA GLY A 12 12.49 5.25 -2.35
C GLY A 12 11.39 6.00 -1.61
N PHE A 13 11.64 6.29 -0.34
CA PHE A 13 10.68 6.96 0.56
C PHE A 13 11.12 8.37 0.94
N ASP A 14 10.14 9.25 1.08
CA ASP A 14 10.29 10.58 1.66
C ASP A 14 9.80 10.56 3.11
N TRP A 15 10.74 10.41 4.03
CA TRP A 15 10.48 10.38 5.46
C TRP A 15 11.08 11.61 6.17
N ASP A 16 10.24 12.29 6.94
CA ASP A 16 10.63 13.32 7.90
C ASP A 16 10.18 12.91 9.32
N GLU A 17 10.55 13.68 10.33
CA GLU A 17 10.16 13.40 11.72
C GLU A 17 8.63 13.41 11.89
N GLY A 18 7.96 14.32 11.18
CA GLY A 18 6.50 14.48 11.22
C GLY A 18 5.73 13.26 10.72
N ASN A 19 6.13 12.66 9.59
CA ASN A 19 5.42 11.50 9.03
C ASN A 19 5.88 10.15 9.61
N LYS A 20 7.10 10.06 10.15
CA LYS A 20 7.57 8.88 10.90
C LYS A 20 6.80 8.71 12.21
N GLU A 21 6.73 9.75 13.04
CA GLU A 21 6.14 9.63 14.38
C GLU A 21 4.61 9.56 14.34
N LYS A 22 3.99 10.31 13.43
CA LYS A 22 2.52 10.39 13.33
C LYS A 22 1.86 9.02 13.20
N ASN A 23 2.42 8.13 12.38
CA ASN A 23 1.84 6.80 12.15
C ASN A 23 2.11 5.85 13.31
N TRP A 24 3.27 5.98 13.94
CA TRP A 24 3.59 5.25 15.16
C TRP A 24 2.62 5.62 16.30
N ILE A 25 2.50 6.92 16.60
CA ILE A 25 1.66 7.41 17.71
C ILE A 25 0.18 7.06 17.47
N LYS A 26 -0.31 7.24 16.24
CA LYS A 26 -1.74 7.08 15.95
C LYS A 26 -2.17 5.63 15.68
N HIS A 27 -1.27 4.82 15.12
CA HIS A 27 -1.63 3.52 14.55
C HIS A 27 -0.68 2.38 14.94
N GLY A 28 0.39 2.66 15.69
CA GLY A 28 1.37 1.65 16.10
C GLY A 28 2.05 1.00 14.90
N VAL A 29 2.22 1.73 13.80
CA VAL A 29 2.92 1.25 12.60
C VAL A 29 4.24 1.99 12.50
N HIS A 30 5.35 1.26 12.56
CA HIS A 30 6.67 1.85 12.42
C HIS A 30 6.93 2.19 10.95
N TRP A 31 7.70 3.25 10.68
CA TRP A 31 7.94 3.69 9.29
C TRP A 31 8.57 2.57 8.43
N LYS A 32 9.55 1.82 8.95
CA LYS A 32 10.12 0.65 8.25
C LYS A 32 9.09 -0.46 7.97
N GLU A 33 8.20 -0.74 8.93
CA GLU A 33 7.12 -1.73 8.74
C GLU A 33 6.14 -1.25 7.66
N SER A 34 5.96 0.07 7.54
CA SER A 34 5.11 0.67 6.52
C SER A 34 5.63 0.39 5.11
N GLU A 35 6.95 0.36 4.92
CA GLU A 35 7.59 0.06 3.63
C GLU A 35 7.32 -1.39 3.18
N GLU A 36 7.14 -2.31 4.14
CA GLU A 36 6.89 -3.72 3.83
C GLU A 36 5.57 -3.95 3.07
N ILE A 37 4.63 -2.99 3.12
CA ILE A 37 3.35 -3.08 2.40
C ILE A 37 3.52 -3.26 0.88
N PHE A 38 4.67 -2.87 0.33
CA PHE A 38 4.98 -2.95 -1.10
C PHE A 38 5.60 -4.29 -1.51
N ASN A 39 5.99 -5.15 -0.55
CA ASN A 39 6.80 -6.33 -0.82
C ASN A 39 6.00 -7.54 -1.34
N ASP A 40 4.77 -7.74 -0.87
CA ASP A 40 3.98 -8.94 -1.16
C ASP A 40 2.59 -8.57 -1.69
N GLU A 41 2.43 -8.71 -3.02
CA GLU A 41 1.19 -8.51 -3.76
C GLU A 41 0.41 -7.23 -3.34
N PRO A 42 1.02 -6.03 -3.49
CA PRO A 42 0.35 -4.78 -3.17
C PRO A 42 -0.79 -4.51 -4.16
N VAL A 43 -1.94 -4.12 -3.62
CA VAL A 43 -3.13 -3.77 -4.41
C VAL A 43 -3.39 -2.28 -4.32
N TYR A 44 -3.30 -1.61 -5.47
CA TYR A 44 -3.40 -0.15 -5.57
C TYR A 44 -4.80 0.30 -5.99
N PHE A 45 -5.25 1.39 -5.38
CA PHE A 45 -6.52 2.05 -5.68
C PHE A 45 -6.28 3.56 -5.76
N LEU A 46 -6.89 4.22 -6.74
CA LEU A 46 -6.86 5.68 -6.81
C LEU A 46 -7.84 6.27 -5.79
N ASP A 47 -7.39 7.18 -4.93
CA ASP A 47 -8.27 7.90 -4.01
C ASP A 47 -8.87 9.12 -4.72
N GLN A 48 -9.84 8.87 -5.61
CA GLN A 48 -10.45 9.91 -6.45
C GLN A 48 -11.05 11.07 -5.64
N LYS A 49 -11.55 10.81 -4.43
CA LYS A 49 -12.20 11.82 -3.59
C LYS A 49 -11.22 12.83 -3.01
N HIS A 50 -9.99 12.41 -2.71
CA HIS A 50 -8.97 13.26 -2.09
C HIS A 50 -7.83 13.64 -3.06
N SER A 51 -7.96 13.29 -4.34
CA SER A 51 -6.95 13.57 -5.38
C SER A 51 -7.20 14.85 -6.16
N VAL A 52 -7.89 15.84 -5.58
CA VAL A 52 -8.24 17.10 -6.24
C VAL A 52 -6.99 17.95 -6.51
N ASP A 53 -6.15 18.12 -5.48
CA ASP A 53 -4.93 18.96 -5.57
C ASP A 53 -3.64 18.14 -5.71
N GLU A 54 -3.61 16.96 -5.10
CA GLU A 54 -2.46 16.07 -5.10
C GLU A 54 -2.91 14.63 -5.27
N LYS A 55 -2.31 13.91 -6.22
CA LYS A 55 -2.70 12.53 -6.51
C LYS A 55 -2.40 11.63 -5.30
N ARG A 56 -3.45 11.05 -4.73
CA ARG A 56 -3.36 10.15 -3.59
C ARG A 56 -3.68 8.72 -4.02
N ILE A 57 -2.78 7.84 -3.64
CA ILE A 57 -2.87 6.42 -3.93
C ILE A 57 -3.10 5.70 -2.61
N ARG A 58 -4.08 4.81 -2.61
CA ARG A 58 -4.29 3.86 -1.55
C ARG A 58 -3.63 2.54 -1.95
N VAL A 59 -2.88 1.94 -1.05
CA VAL A 59 -2.36 0.58 -1.22
C VAL A 59 -2.80 -0.30 -0.04
N HIS A 60 -3.21 -1.51 -0.37
CA HIS A 60 -3.42 -2.60 0.58
C HIS A 60 -2.32 -3.64 0.38
N GLY A 61 -1.69 -4.07 1.46
CA GLY A 61 -0.62 -5.04 1.40
C GLY A 61 -0.43 -5.77 2.72
N THR A 62 0.59 -6.62 2.74
CA THR A 62 0.94 -7.47 3.88
C THR A 62 2.39 -7.24 4.27
N THR A 63 2.66 -7.19 5.57
CA THR A 63 4.04 -7.15 6.11
C THR A 63 4.64 -8.55 6.16
N SER A 64 5.96 -8.64 6.34
CA SER A 64 6.68 -9.91 6.54
C SER A 64 6.13 -10.74 7.72
N LYS A 65 5.56 -10.07 8.73
CA LYS A 65 4.95 -10.69 9.91
C LYS A 65 3.46 -11.05 9.70
N GLY A 66 2.92 -10.87 8.51
CA GLY A 66 1.53 -11.19 8.17
C GLY A 66 0.51 -10.11 8.60
N ARG A 67 0.96 -8.95 9.08
CA ARG A 67 0.08 -7.82 9.41
C ARG A 67 -0.47 -7.20 8.12
N LEU A 68 -1.78 -7.00 8.07
CA LEU A 68 -2.48 -6.45 6.90
C LEU A 68 -2.65 -4.95 7.04
N LEU A 69 -1.96 -4.19 6.19
CA LEU A 69 -1.91 -2.74 6.25
C LEU A 69 -2.67 -2.09 5.09
N ALA A 70 -3.21 -0.91 5.37
CA ALA A 70 -3.75 0.02 4.41
C ALA A 70 -2.99 1.34 4.53
N MET A 71 -2.39 1.79 3.44
CA MET A 71 -1.63 3.03 3.36
C MET A 71 -2.27 3.99 2.37
N ILE A 72 -2.26 5.28 2.70
CA ILE A 72 -2.46 6.38 1.77
C ILE A 72 -1.13 7.10 1.62
N PHE A 73 -0.70 7.28 0.38
CA PHE A 73 0.54 7.97 0.05
C PHE A 73 0.38 8.80 -1.23
N THR A 74 1.39 9.62 -1.48
CA THR A 74 1.57 10.33 -2.75
C THR A 74 3.01 10.15 -3.22
N VAL A 75 3.28 10.46 -4.48
CA VAL A 75 4.61 10.39 -5.06
C VAL A 75 5.08 11.80 -5.38
N ARG A 76 6.22 12.20 -4.80
CA ARG A 76 6.87 13.50 -5.03
C ARG A 76 8.33 13.25 -5.39
N GLN A 77 8.82 13.83 -6.49
CA GLN A 77 10.22 13.66 -6.91
C GLN A 77 10.66 12.19 -6.90
N GLN A 78 9.84 11.28 -7.45
CA GLN A 78 10.11 9.84 -7.48
C GLN A 78 10.19 9.16 -6.10
N ARG A 79 9.65 9.77 -5.05
CA ARG A 79 9.65 9.21 -3.70
C ARG A 79 8.25 9.08 -3.13
N VAL A 80 8.00 7.99 -2.42
CA VAL A 80 6.75 7.75 -1.69
C VAL A 80 6.73 8.58 -0.41
N ARG A 81 5.81 9.55 -0.35
CA ARG A 81 5.50 10.28 0.87
C ARG A 81 4.27 9.67 1.53
N VAL A 82 4.49 8.98 2.64
CA VAL A 82 3.41 8.35 3.40
C VAL A 82 2.58 9.40 4.13
N ILE A 83 1.27 9.42 3.87
CA ILE A 83 0.32 10.35 4.50
C ILE A 83 -0.30 9.72 5.76
N SER A 84 -0.69 8.44 5.63
CA SER A 84 -1.26 7.64 6.72
C SER A 84 -1.07 6.16 6.43
N VAL A 85 -0.76 5.38 7.45
CA VAL A 85 -0.80 3.91 7.41
C VAL A 85 -1.49 3.38 8.66
N ARG A 86 -2.27 2.31 8.50
CA ARG A 86 -3.00 1.66 9.59
C ARG A 86 -3.30 0.21 9.26
N ASP A 87 -3.74 -0.54 10.26
CA ASP A 87 -4.35 -1.85 10.03
C ASP A 87 -5.57 -1.75 9.10
N GLN A 88 -5.69 -2.71 8.19
CA GLN A 88 -6.90 -2.89 7.39
C GLN A 88 -8.08 -3.19 8.32
N ASN A 89 -9.23 -2.57 8.05
CA ASN A 89 -10.46 -2.88 8.75
C ASN A 89 -11.01 -4.25 8.31
N LYS A 90 -12.01 -4.79 9.03
CA LYS A 90 -12.57 -6.12 8.76
C LYS A 90 -13.00 -6.32 7.29
N LYS A 91 -13.63 -5.32 6.68
CA LYS A 91 -14.11 -5.38 5.29
C LYS A 91 -12.94 -5.32 4.28
N GLU A 92 -11.97 -4.45 4.54
CA GLU A 92 -10.75 -4.33 3.73
C GLU A 92 -9.97 -5.66 3.73
N ARG A 93 -9.77 -6.28 4.91
CA ARG A 93 -9.09 -7.58 5.04
C ARG A 93 -9.75 -8.69 4.25
N VAL A 94 -11.08 -8.80 4.35
CA VAL A 94 -11.84 -9.84 3.63
C VAL A 94 -11.69 -9.67 2.12
N ARG A 95 -11.85 -8.44 1.62
CA ARG A 95 -11.72 -8.15 0.18
C ARG A 95 -10.31 -8.39 -0.33
N TYR A 96 -9.30 -7.92 0.40
CA TYR A 96 -7.90 -8.10 0.04
C TYR A 96 -7.53 -9.58 -0.02
N LYS A 97 -7.83 -10.36 1.03
CA LYS A 97 -7.57 -11.82 1.01
C LYS A 97 -8.28 -12.55 -0.11
N ALA A 98 -9.56 -12.23 -0.37
CA ALA A 98 -10.30 -12.86 -1.46
C ALA A 98 -9.67 -12.56 -2.83
N TYR A 99 -9.23 -11.32 -3.05
CA TYR A 99 -8.53 -10.93 -4.26
C TYR A 99 -7.19 -11.67 -4.41
N ILE A 100 -6.36 -11.68 -3.36
CA ILE A 100 -5.08 -12.39 -3.36
C ILE A 100 -5.24 -13.89 -3.64
N ASN A 101 -6.21 -14.54 -2.98
CA ASN A 101 -6.49 -15.95 -3.25
C ASN A 101 -6.90 -16.18 -4.71
N SER A 102 -7.72 -15.30 -5.28
CA SER A 102 -8.11 -15.41 -6.69
C SER A 102 -6.93 -15.28 -7.67
N LEU A 103 -5.91 -14.47 -7.33
CA LEU A 103 -4.69 -14.37 -8.13
C LEU A 103 -3.88 -15.68 -8.08
N LYS A 104 -3.75 -16.26 -6.89
CA LYS A 104 -3.02 -17.53 -6.67
C LYS A 104 -3.69 -18.68 -7.43
N ASP A 105 -5.01 -18.78 -7.35
CA ASP A 105 -5.80 -19.79 -8.08
C ASP A 105 -5.63 -19.67 -9.60
N ASN A 106 -5.49 -18.44 -10.13
CA ASN A 106 -5.30 -18.21 -11.56
C ASN A 106 -3.88 -18.60 -12.00
N HIS A 107 -2.85 -18.30 -11.19
CA HIS A 107 -1.46 -18.65 -11.48
C HIS A 107 -1.20 -20.17 -11.45
N GLU A 108 -1.90 -20.91 -10.60
CA GLU A 108 -1.80 -22.37 -10.57
C GLU A 108 -2.43 -23.04 -11.80
N LYS A 109 -3.48 -22.43 -12.36
CA LYS A 109 -4.15 -22.93 -13.58
C LYS A 109 -3.30 -22.71 -14.82
N THR A 110 -2.64 -21.55 -14.94
CA THR A 110 -1.78 -21.23 -16.11
C THR A 110 -0.49 -22.05 -16.13
N LYS A 111 0.01 -22.53 -14.98
CA LYS A 111 1.19 -23.43 -14.93
C LYS A 111 0.91 -24.90 -15.22
N LYS A 112 -0.37 -25.31 -15.26
CA LYS A 112 -0.80 -26.70 -15.51
C LYS A 112 -1.22 -26.96 -16.96
N THR A 113 -1.08 -25.98 -17.84
CA THR A 113 -1.32 -26.10 -19.29
C THR A 113 0.00 -25.94 -20.02
#